data_AF-V6HZ83-F1
#
_entry.id   AF-V6HZ83-F1
#
_cell.length_a   1.000
_cell.length_b   1.000
_cell.length_c   1.000
_cell.angle_alpha   90.00
_cell.angle_beta   90.00
_cell.angle_gamma   90.00
#
_symmetry.space_group_name_H-M   'P 1'
#
loop_
_entity.id
_entity.type
_entity.pdbx_description
1 polymer ?
#
loop_
_entity_poly.entity_id
_entity_poly.type
_entity_poly.pdbx_seq_one_letter_code
_entity_poly.pdbx_strand_id
1 'polypeptide(L)'
;MFSYVLYESMIQFPKTLTSTEISKRLNVSYKGAANLKQRFQVFASQQLPKYKQLTYDALDREFKGFTLPPDENTDITHLMENRPYVSADTMVLFSASQRANGGRKRYRHGGSTASIYLSDSLGGRQVGTLVHTIGVKKGPVFFNSVPNQKASVLGPIIKDHLPLHTPLMTDEGYPWLWGIYPNHRSVNHSARSKDIRYRWAKDRWSRCGVSNAVSEGNQRLLKTAFASYYYIRPENSTRYLNEFSFLKNAQVFGLDVLISGDGSDCWKWNFFSDESGRPKAVGIRGKKFRFK
;
A
#
# COMPACT_ATOMS: atom_id res chain seq x y z
N MET A 1 9.22 -23.06 15.68
CA MET A 1 10.00 -22.13 14.83
C MET A 1 9.13 -21.16 14.03
N PHE A 2 8.10 -21.62 13.31
CA PHE A 2 7.21 -20.72 12.55
C PHE A 2 6.53 -19.65 13.42
N SER A 3 5.96 -20.05 14.57
CA SER A 3 5.30 -19.12 15.49
C SER A 3 6.22 -18.00 15.99
N TYR A 4 7.50 -18.31 16.19
CA TYR A 4 8.50 -17.29 16.54
C TYR A 4 8.70 -16.28 15.41
N VAL A 5 8.85 -16.73 14.16
CA VAL A 5 8.98 -15.85 12.99
C VAL A 5 7.73 -14.96 12.84
N LEU A 6 6.54 -15.52 12.99
CA LEU A 6 5.29 -14.75 12.95
C LEU A 6 5.23 -13.70 14.06
N TYR A 7 5.46 -14.10 15.31
CA TYR A 7 5.41 -13.22 16.48
C TYR A 7 6.44 -12.08 16.40
N GLU A 8 7.70 -12.41 16.08
CA GLU A 8 8.75 -11.41 15.93
C GLU A 8 8.49 -10.44 14.78
N SER A 9 7.94 -10.93 13.65
CA SER A 9 7.59 -10.06 12.52
C SER A 9 6.47 -9.09 12.87
N MET A 10 5.52 -9.49 13.71
CA MET A 10 4.44 -8.63 14.21
C MET A 10 4.95 -7.53 15.14
N ILE A 11 5.88 -7.86 16.05
CA ILE A 11 6.45 -6.91 17.01
C ILE A 11 7.37 -5.90 16.34
N GLN A 12 8.20 -6.36 15.41
CA GLN A 12 9.21 -5.51 14.79
C GLN A 12 8.64 -4.61 13.69
N PHE A 13 7.42 -4.87 13.21
CA PHE A 13 6.79 -4.04 12.20
C PHE A 13 6.79 -2.55 12.62
N PRO A 14 7.27 -1.62 11.77
CA PRO A 14 7.43 -1.73 10.32
C PRO A 14 8.77 -2.31 9.82
N LYS A 15 9.71 -2.67 10.70
CA LYS A 15 10.93 -3.35 10.29
C LYS A 15 10.61 -4.77 9.80
N THR A 16 11.24 -5.18 8.71
CA THR A 16 11.12 -6.54 8.17
C THR A 16 12.13 -7.50 8.80
N LEU A 17 11.69 -8.69 9.17
CA LEU A 17 12.55 -9.73 9.75
C LEU A 17 13.28 -10.51 8.65
N THR A 18 14.60 -10.35 8.51
CA THR A 18 15.35 -10.96 7.40
C THR A 18 15.72 -12.43 7.67
N SER A 19 16.00 -13.21 6.63
CA SER A 19 16.49 -14.59 6.78
C SER A 19 17.79 -14.67 7.60
N THR A 20 18.66 -13.66 7.49
CA THR A 20 19.89 -13.55 8.29
C THR A 20 19.57 -13.38 9.78
N GLU A 21 18.59 -12.54 10.11
CA GLU A 21 18.16 -12.35 11.50
C GLU A 21 17.49 -13.62 12.06
N ILE A 22 16.66 -14.30 11.26
CA ILE A 22 16.05 -15.58 11.65
C ILE A 22 17.12 -16.63 11.93
N SER A 23 18.12 -16.74 11.05
CA SER A 23 19.23 -17.68 11.19
C SER A 23 20.01 -17.45 12.49
N LYS A 24 20.38 -16.20 12.77
CA LYS A 24 21.10 -15.82 13.99
C LYS A 24 20.28 -16.04 15.26
N ARG A 25 19.00 -15.68 15.25
CA ARG A 25 18.13 -15.74 16.44
C ARG A 25 17.70 -17.17 16.80
N LEU A 26 17.50 -18.02 15.79
CA LEU A 26 17.07 -19.41 16.00
C LEU A 26 18.23 -20.42 15.96
N ASN A 27 19.47 -19.94 15.78
CA ASN A 27 20.66 -20.76 15.61
C ASN A 27 20.48 -21.88 14.56
N VAL A 28 19.94 -21.52 13.39
CA VAL A 28 19.75 -22.46 12.28
C VAL A 28 20.48 -22.00 11.04
N SER A 29 20.75 -22.94 10.12
CA SER A 29 21.39 -22.63 8.85
C SER A 29 20.63 -21.54 8.08
N TYR A 30 21.35 -20.73 7.31
CA TYR A 30 20.74 -19.70 6.47
C TYR A 30 19.67 -20.27 5.53
N LYS A 31 19.92 -21.46 4.95
CA LYS A 31 18.96 -22.17 4.10
C LYS A 31 17.68 -22.53 4.86
N GLY A 32 17.81 -23.01 6.11
CA GLY A 32 16.68 -23.29 6.98
C GLY A 32 15.87 -22.03 7.31
N ALA A 33 16.57 -20.93 7.63
CA ALA A 33 15.94 -19.64 7.90
C ALA A 33 15.24 -19.04 6.67
N ALA A 34 15.84 -19.14 5.48
CA ALA A 34 15.23 -18.70 4.23
C ALA A 34 13.96 -19.49 3.90
N ASN A 35 13.96 -20.81 4.12
CA ASN A 35 12.77 -21.64 3.96
C ASN A 35 11.66 -21.24 4.96
N LEU A 36 12.00 -20.96 6.21
CA LEU A 36 11.05 -20.46 7.21
C LEU A 36 10.46 -19.11 6.80
N LYS A 37 11.29 -18.19 6.30
CA LYS A 37 10.85 -16.90 5.77
C LYS A 37 9.89 -17.07 4.60
N GLN A 38 10.22 -17.92 3.64
CA GLN A 38 9.36 -18.19 2.50
C GLN A 38 8.02 -18.81 2.93
N ARG A 39 8.01 -19.74 3.88
CA ARG A 39 6.76 -20.28 4.45
C ARG A 39 5.90 -19.20 5.09
N PHE A 40 6.51 -18.28 5.83
CA PHE A 40 5.79 -17.13 6.39
C PHE A 40 5.20 -16.22 5.30
N GLN A 41 5.96 -15.96 4.23
CA GLN A 41 5.47 -15.18 3.09
C GLN A 41 4.31 -15.85 2.35
N VAL A 42 4.34 -17.19 2.20
CA VAL A 42 3.24 -17.97 1.64
C VAL A 42 2.02 -17.88 2.54
N PHE A 43 2.19 -18.09 3.85
CA PHE A 43 1.10 -17.94 4.83
C PHE A 43 0.47 -16.55 4.75
N ALA A 44 1.27 -15.48 4.76
CA ALA A 44 0.79 -14.11 4.64
C ALA A 44 -0.01 -13.89 3.34
N SER A 45 0.48 -14.44 2.22
CA SER A 45 -0.21 -14.36 0.92
C SER A 45 -1.56 -15.08 0.93
N GLN A 46 -1.67 -16.21 1.64
CA GLN A 46 -2.92 -16.97 1.76
C GLN A 46 -3.94 -16.29 2.67
N GLN A 47 -3.50 -15.55 3.69
CA GLN A 47 -4.40 -14.86 4.62
C GLN A 47 -4.81 -13.46 4.15
N LEU A 48 -3.99 -12.80 3.32
CA LEU A 48 -4.25 -11.43 2.86
C LEU A 48 -5.63 -11.22 2.18
N PRO A 49 -6.19 -12.18 1.41
CA PRO A 49 -7.52 -12.05 0.85
C PRO A 49 -8.64 -11.81 1.89
N LYS A 50 -8.50 -12.36 3.11
CA LYS A 50 -9.47 -12.12 4.19
C LYS A 50 -9.51 -10.66 4.61
N TYR A 51 -8.35 -10.03 4.81
CA TYR A 51 -8.27 -8.60 5.11
C TYR A 51 -8.77 -7.73 3.96
N LYS A 52 -8.50 -8.15 2.71
CA LYS A 52 -9.02 -7.47 1.52
C LYS A 52 -10.55 -7.47 1.54
N GLN A 53 -11.17 -8.62 1.76
CA GLN A 53 -12.63 -8.75 1.81
C GLN A 53 -13.24 -7.92 2.96
N LEU A 54 -12.66 -7.98 4.16
CA LEU A 54 -13.10 -7.13 5.28
C LEU A 54 -13.04 -5.63 4.95
N THR A 55 -11.97 -5.21 4.27
CA THR A 55 -11.83 -3.81 3.84
C THR A 55 -12.88 -3.46 2.78
N TYR A 56 -13.08 -4.34 1.80
CA TYR A 56 -14.06 -4.15 0.74
C TYR A 56 -15.46 -4.00 1.32
N ASP A 57 -15.89 -4.94 2.17
CA ASP A 57 -17.22 -4.94 2.78
C ASP A 57 -17.45 -3.71 3.67
N ALA A 58 -16.41 -3.26 4.38
CA ALA A 58 -16.51 -2.06 5.23
C ALA A 58 -16.66 -0.78 4.40
N LEU A 59 -15.89 -0.64 3.31
CA LEU A 59 -16.02 0.50 2.39
C LEU A 59 -17.34 0.46 1.62
N ASP A 60 -17.80 -0.74 1.24
CA ASP A 60 -19.03 -0.93 0.49
C ASP A 60 -20.23 -0.42 1.29
N ARG A 61 -20.29 -0.80 2.58
CA ARG A 61 -21.33 -0.35 3.51
C ARG A 61 -21.27 1.15 3.78
N GLU A 62 -20.08 1.69 4.03
CA GLU A 62 -19.89 3.10 4.38
C GLU A 62 -20.27 4.06 3.23
N PHE A 63 -19.93 3.68 2.00
CA PHE A 63 -20.14 4.53 0.82
C PHE A 63 -21.35 4.12 -0.02
N LYS A 64 -22.21 3.23 0.47
CA LYS A 64 -23.39 2.79 -0.27
C LYS A 64 -24.29 3.98 -0.61
N GLY A 65 -24.48 4.24 -1.90
CA GLY A 65 -25.25 5.40 -2.38
C GLY A 65 -24.55 6.77 -2.17
N PHE A 66 -23.28 6.78 -1.77
CA PHE A 66 -22.51 8.01 -1.62
C PHE A 66 -22.05 8.53 -2.99
N THR A 67 -22.15 9.83 -3.22
CA THR A 67 -21.71 10.46 -4.46
C THR A 67 -21.09 11.82 -4.15
N LEU A 68 -19.91 12.07 -4.71
CA LEU A 68 -19.28 13.38 -4.65
C LEU A 68 -19.89 14.31 -5.70
N PRO A 69 -19.88 15.64 -5.48
CA PRO A 69 -20.29 16.60 -6.49
C PRO A 69 -19.58 16.36 -7.83
N PRO A 70 -20.21 16.51 -9.00
CA PRO A 70 -19.54 16.18 -10.26
C PRO A 70 -18.34 17.08 -10.58
N ASP A 71 -18.30 18.31 -10.06
CA ASP A 71 -17.18 19.22 -10.25
C ASP A 71 -15.96 18.85 -9.38
N GLU A 72 -14.83 18.62 -10.04
CA GLU A 72 -13.53 18.33 -9.42
C GLU A 72 -12.99 19.45 -8.55
N ASN A 73 -13.38 20.70 -8.84
CA ASN A 73 -12.88 21.88 -8.13
C ASN A 73 -13.69 22.18 -6.86
N THR A 74 -14.79 21.47 -6.64
CA THR A 74 -15.58 21.61 -5.42
C THR A 74 -14.81 21.04 -4.23
N ASP A 75 -14.74 21.81 -3.13
CA ASP A 75 -14.09 21.36 -1.91
C ASP A 75 -14.92 20.27 -1.21
N ILE A 76 -14.35 19.07 -1.11
CA ILE A 76 -15.00 17.92 -0.48
C ILE A 76 -14.58 17.72 0.98
N THR A 77 -13.79 18.63 1.56
CA THR A 77 -13.23 18.47 2.91
C THR A 77 -14.30 18.17 3.95
N HIS A 78 -15.40 18.92 3.96
CA HIS A 78 -16.52 18.69 4.89
C HIS A 78 -17.33 17.42 4.56
N LEU A 79 -17.45 17.05 3.27
CA LEU A 79 -18.17 15.84 2.86
C LEU A 79 -17.43 14.55 3.25
N MET A 80 -16.10 14.61 3.23
CA MET A 80 -15.20 13.52 3.62
C MET A 80 -14.80 13.57 5.09
N GLU A 81 -15.31 14.54 5.85
CA GLU A 81 -15.04 14.66 7.28
C GLU A 81 -15.59 13.42 8.00
N ASN A 82 -14.76 12.82 8.87
CA ASN A 82 -15.07 11.58 9.61
C ASN A 82 -15.31 10.32 8.75
N ARG A 83 -15.05 10.37 7.44
CA ARG A 83 -15.16 9.20 6.55
C ARG A 83 -13.81 8.55 6.28
N PRO A 84 -13.77 7.26 5.86
CA PRO A 84 -12.55 6.63 5.37
C PRO A 84 -11.99 7.41 4.21
N TYR A 85 -10.70 7.71 4.27
CA TYR A 85 -10.01 8.40 3.19
C TYR A 85 -9.12 7.40 2.45
N VAL A 86 -9.52 7.03 1.24
CA VAL A 86 -8.85 6.01 0.42
C VAL A 86 -7.98 6.69 -0.62
N SER A 87 -6.71 6.31 -0.69
CA SER A 87 -5.82 6.77 -1.74
C SER A 87 -5.11 5.62 -2.45
N ALA A 88 -4.78 5.83 -3.71
CA ALA A 88 -3.98 4.88 -4.48
C ALA A 88 -2.90 5.56 -5.32
N ASP A 89 -1.74 4.91 -5.40
CA ASP A 89 -0.61 5.43 -6.15
C ASP A 89 0.42 4.33 -6.51
N THR A 90 1.36 4.63 -7.41
CA THR A 90 2.42 3.73 -7.84
C THR A 90 3.81 4.33 -7.61
N MET A 91 4.69 3.52 -7.05
CA MET A 91 6.06 3.93 -6.73
C MET A 91 7.07 2.89 -7.16
N VAL A 92 8.21 3.36 -7.68
CA VAL A 92 9.39 2.52 -7.92
C VAL A 92 10.05 2.20 -6.57
N LEU A 93 10.01 0.93 -6.18
CA LEU A 93 10.66 0.42 -4.96
C LEU A 93 12.14 0.10 -5.21
N PHE A 94 12.42 -0.66 -6.28
CA PHE A 94 13.77 -0.92 -6.76
C PHE A 94 13.88 -0.44 -8.21
N SER A 95 14.97 0.23 -8.52
CA SER A 95 15.24 0.80 -9.84
C SER A 95 16.40 0.10 -10.53
N ALA A 96 16.34 0.02 -11.86
CA ALA A 96 17.54 -0.20 -12.68
C ALA A 96 18.54 0.95 -12.42
N SER A 97 19.81 0.64 -12.11
CA SER A 97 20.83 1.67 -11.89
C SER A 97 21.23 2.34 -13.21
N GLN A 98 21.51 3.65 -13.20
CA GLN A 98 22.17 4.32 -14.33
C GLN A 98 23.62 3.85 -14.51
N ARG A 99 24.27 3.36 -13.45
CA ARG A 99 25.66 2.87 -13.47
C ARG A 99 25.81 1.43 -13.98
N ALA A 100 24.71 0.73 -14.24
CA ALA A 100 24.79 -0.57 -14.89
C ALA A 100 25.20 -0.35 -16.36
N ASN A 101 26.34 -0.93 -16.78
CA ASN A 101 26.86 -0.85 -18.15
C ASN A 101 25.75 -1.11 -19.18
N GLY A 102 25.25 -0.06 -19.84
CA GLY A 102 24.18 -0.11 -20.85
C GLY A 102 22.84 0.53 -20.47
N GLY A 103 22.68 1.09 -19.26
CA GLY A 103 21.61 2.04 -18.91
C GLY A 103 20.20 1.46 -18.68
N ARG A 104 19.32 2.29 -18.10
CA ARG A 104 17.87 2.01 -17.92
C ARG A 104 17.15 2.10 -19.27
N LYS A 105 15.91 1.62 -19.36
CA LYS A 105 15.11 1.64 -20.61
C LYS A 105 15.05 3.00 -21.32
N ARG A 106 15.27 4.14 -20.64
CA ARG A 106 15.44 5.46 -21.29
C ARG A 106 16.37 6.43 -20.56
N TYR A 107 17.06 7.26 -21.36
CA TYR A 107 17.77 8.49 -21.00
C TYR A 107 16.89 9.77 -21.16
N ARG A 108 15.71 9.72 -21.84
CA ARG A 108 14.98 10.95 -22.25
C ARG A 108 13.48 11.09 -21.90
N HIS A 109 12.78 10.06 -21.40
CA HIS A 109 11.36 10.19 -21.01
C HIS A 109 11.09 9.56 -19.64
N GLY A 110 10.85 10.42 -18.64
CA GLY A 110 10.80 10.10 -17.21
C GLY A 110 9.49 9.46 -16.76
N GLY A 111 9.36 8.15 -16.95
CA GLY A 111 8.26 7.36 -16.39
C GLY A 111 8.74 6.34 -15.35
N SER A 112 7.97 6.15 -14.28
CA SER A 112 8.21 5.12 -13.25
C SER A 112 8.29 3.70 -13.83
N THR A 113 7.55 3.43 -14.91
CA THR A 113 7.62 2.14 -15.61
C THR A 113 8.98 1.93 -16.30
N ALA A 114 9.52 2.93 -17.02
CA ALA A 114 10.82 2.76 -17.69
C ALA A 114 11.98 2.56 -16.70
N SER A 115 11.80 3.07 -15.48
CA SER A 115 12.76 3.02 -14.38
C SER A 115 13.05 1.62 -13.83
N ILE A 116 12.18 0.65 -14.10
CA ILE A 116 12.29 -0.74 -13.63
C ILE A 116 12.80 -1.73 -14.69
N TYR A 117 12.97 -1.28 -15.93
CA TYR A 117 13.50 -2.09 -17.02
C TYR A 117 14.90 -1.65 -17.43
N LEU A 118 15.73 -2.59 -17.89
CA LEU A 118 16.96 -2.28 -18.61
C LEU A 118 16.65 -1.72 -20.00
N SER A 119 17.64 -1.08 -20.61
CA SER A 119 17.62 -0.73 -22.03
C SER A 119 17.38 -1.93 -22.93
N ASP A 120 16.82 -1.66 -24.10
CA ASP A 120 16.58 -2.70 -25.10
C ASP A 120 17.90 -3.32 -25.60
N SER A 121 19.01 -2.55 -25.58
CA SER A 121 20.37 -3.06 -25.84
C SER A 121 20.88 -4.04 -24.79
N LEU A 122 20.32 -4.02 -23.58
CA LEU A 122 20.58 -4.98 -22.50
C LEU A 122 19.46 -6.04 -22.36
N GLY A 123 18.67 -6.22 -23.42
CA GLY A 123 17.60 -7.22 -23.48
C GLY A 123 16.29 -6.79 -22.81
N GLY A 124 16.15 -5.53 -22.38
CA GLY A 124 14.86 -4.96 -21.96
C GLY A 124 14.23 -5.59 -20.72
N ARG A 125 14.97 -6.43 -19.97
CA ARG A 125 14.44 -7.20 -18.83
C ARG A 125 14.03 -6.31 -17.65
N GLN A 126 13.03 -6.76 -16.90
CA GLN A 126 12.67 -6.13 -15.63
C GLN A 126 13.73 -6.46 -14.57
N VAL A 127 14.32 -5.43 -13.98
CA VAL A 127 15.26 -5.56 -12.85
C VAL A 127 14.82 -4.76 -11.63
N GLY A 128 13.88 -3.83 -11.82
CA GLY A 128 13.26 -3.07 -10.76
C GLY A 128 11.88 -3.58 -10.39
N THR A 129 11.38 -3.10 -9.26
CA THR A 129 10.03 -3.40 -8.78
C THR A 129 9.23 -2.12 -8.73
N LEU A 130 8.09 -2.09 -9.42
CA LEU A 130 7.08 -1.06 -9.31
C LEU A 130 5.96 -1.58 -8.42
N VAL A 131 5.53 -0.76 -7.46
CA VAL A 131 4.55 -1.14 -6.44
C VAL A 131 3.35 -0.23 -6.56
N HIS A 132 2.17 -0.81 -6.76
CA HIS A 132 0.91 -0.11 -6.60
C HIS A 132 0.42 -0.24 -5.16
N THR A 133 0.11 0.88 -4.53
CA THR A 133 -0.35 0.97 -3.15
C THR A 133 -1.80 1.41 -3.16
N ILE A 134 -2.67 0.69 -2.46
CA ILE A 134 -4.02 1.12 -2.12
C ILE A 134 -4.07 1.19 -0.60
N GLY A 135 -4.34 2.38 -0.05
CA GLY A 135 -4.28 2.61 1.39
C GLY A 135 -5.48 3.40 1.90
N VAL A 136 -5.97 3.01 3.07
CA VAL A 136 -6.99 3.77 3.81
C VAL A 136 -6.31 4.53 4.94
N LYS A 137 -6.64 5.81 5.12
CA LYS A 137 -6.03 6.67 6.16
C LYS A 137 -6.22 6.06 7.55
N LYS A 138 -5.11 5.87 8.28
CA LYS A 138 -5.05 5.18 9.58
C LYS A 138 -5.59 3.73 9.56
N GLY A 139 -5.86 3.17 8.39
CA GLY A 139 -6.46 1.86 8.21
C GLY A 139 -5.56 0.89 7.44
N PRO A 140 -6.16 -0.08 6.74
CA PRO A 140 -5.42 -1.10 6.00
C PRO A 140 -4.68 -0.55 4.78
N VAL A 141 -3.68 -1.30 4.32
CA VAL A 141 -2.92 -1.02 3.10
C VAL A 141 -2.62 -2.30 2.34
N PHE A 142 -2.64 -2.22 1.01
CA PHE A 142 -2.33 -3.31 0.11
C PHE A 142 -1.26 -2.85 -0.88
N PHE A 143 -0.16 -3.61 -0.94
CA PHE A 143 0.94 -3.38 -1.87
C PHE A 143 0.95 -4.47 -2.94
N ASN A 144 0.79 -4.07 -4.19
CA ASN A 144 0.75 -4.96 -5.35
C ASN A 144 1.98 -4.73 -6.23
N SER A 145 2.70 -5.80 -6.56
CA SER A 145 3.78 -5.72 -7.55
C SER A 145 3.18 -5.65 -8.94
N VAL A 146 3.57 -4.65 -9.72
CA VAL A 146 3.00 -4.40 -11.05
C VAL A 146 4.10 -4.18 -12.09
N PRO A 147 3.92 -4.63 -13.34
CA PRO A 147 4.90 -4.41 -14.40
C PRO A 147 4.85 -2.98 -14.97
N ASN A 148 3.73 -2.28 -14.87
CA ASN A 148 3.56 -0.92 -15.41
C ASN A 148 2.31 -0.23 -14.81
N GLN A 149 2.13 1.05 -15.16
CA GLN A 149 1.01 1.89 -14.70
C GLN A 149 -0.20 1.93 -15.66
N LYS A 150 -0.31 0.98 -16.61
CA LYS A 150 -1.41 1.01 -17.60
C LYS A 150 -2.75 0.65 -16.95
N ALA A 151 -3.83 1.18 -17.52
CA ALA A 151 -5.21 0.89 -17.10
C ALA A 151 -5.53 -0.61 -17.10
N SER A 152 -5.03 -1.37 -18.09
CA SER A 152 -5.24 -2.81 -18.20
C SER A 152 -4.60 -3.61 -17.05
N VAL A 153 -3.60 -3.05 -16.36
CA VAL A 153 -2.94 -3.67 -15.21
C VAL A 153 -3.55 -3.18 -13.91
N LEU A 154 -3.66 -1.86 -13.74
CA LEU A 154 -4.10 -1.28 -12.47
C LEU A 154 -5.62 -1.33 -12.28
N GLY A 155 -6.41 -1.21 -13.35
CA GLY A 155 -7.87 -1.21 -13.29
C GLY A 155 -8.45 -2.47 -12.64
N PRO A 156 -8.06 -3.69 -13.06
CA PRO A 156 -8.49 -4.91 -12.42
C PRO A 156 -8.07 -5.00 -10.94
N ILE A 157 -6.86 -4.54 -10.60
CA ILE A 157 -6.37 -4.56 -9.21
C ILE A 157 -7.21 -3.64 -8.34
N ILE A 158 -7.47 -2.41 -8.78
CA ILE A 158 -8.28 -1.44 -8.02
C ILE A 158 -9.71 -1.96 -7.85
N LYS A 159 -10.33 -2.47 -8.93
CA LYS A 159 -11.68 -3.07 -8.91
C LYS A 159 -11.80 -4.27 -7.96
N ASP A 160 -10.75 -5.07 -7.85
CA ASP A 160 -10.69 -6.21 -6.94
C ASP A 160 -10.55 -5.79 -5.45
N HIS A 161 -10.04 -4.59 -5.18
CA HIS A 161 -9.80 -4.11 -3.81
C HIS A 161 -10.85 -3.11 -3.32
N LEU A 162 -11.51 -2.38 -4.22
CA LEU A 162 -12.39 -1.26 -3.86
C LEU A 162 -13.78 -1.38 -4.52
N PRO A 163 -14.86 -1.12 -3.78
CA PRO A 163 -16.20 -0.89 -4.33
C PRO A 163 -16.23 0.36 -5.23
N LEU A 164 -17.06 0.36 -6.28
CA LEU A 164 -17.10 1.42 -7.31
C LEU A 164 -17.50 2.80 -6.76
N HIS A 165 -18.34 2.84 -5.73
CA HIS A 165 -18.78 4.07 -5.06
C HIS A 165 -17.78 4.60 -4.03
N THR A 166 -16.68 3.90 -3.78
CA THR A 166 -15.65 4.39 -2.85
C THR A 166 -14.97 5.64 -3.43
N PRO A 167 -14.93 6.76 -2.69
CA PRO A 167 -14.11 7.90 -3.05
C PRO A 167 -12.64 7.50 -3.10
N LEU A 168 -12.03 7.60 -4.29
CA LEU A 168 -10.65 7.18 -4.54
C LEU A 168 -9.80 8.39 -4.92
N MET A 169 -8.77 8.66 -4.12
CA MET A 169 -7.91 9.83 -4.27
C MET A 169 -6.55 9.39 -4.81
N THR A 170 -6.11 9.95 -5.93
CA THR A 170 -4.82 9.58 -6.55
C THR A 170 -3.96 10.81 -6.83
N ASP A 171 -2.67 10.58 -7.11
CA ASP A 171 -1.88 11.57 -7.85
C ASP A 171 -2.42 11.66 -9.30
N GLU A 172 -1.99 12.68 -10.04
CA GLU A 172 -2.21 12.72 -11.48
C GLU A 172 -1.52 11.52 -12.17
N GLY A 173 -2.16 10.95 -13.20
CA GLY A 173 -1.64 9.77 -13.92
C GLY A 173 -2.65 8.64 -14.09
N TYR A 174 -3.87 8.80 -13.57
CA TYR A 174 -4.96 7.82 -13.68
C TYR A 174 -6.21 8.40 -14.37
N PRO A 175 -6.10 9.04 -15.55
CA PRO A 175 -7.23 9.70 -16.20
C PRO A 175 -8.38 8.74 -16.54
N TRP A 176 -8.07 7.46 -16.73
CA TRP A 176 -9.03 6.41 -17.05
C TRP A 176 -9.89 5.97 -15.85
N LEU A 177 -9.54 6.33 -14.61
CA LEU A 177 -10.34 6.00 -13.44
C LEU A 177 -11.67 6.74 -13.42
N TRP A 178 -11.73 7.95 -13.99
CA TRP A 178 -12.94 8.77 -14.08
C TRP A 178 -14.13 8.05 -14.73
N GLY A 179 -13.87 7.24 -15.76
CA GLY A 179 -14.93 6.48 -16.44
C GLY A 179 -15.43 5.25 -15.67
N ILE A 180 -14.77 4.88 -14.57
CA ILE A 180 -15.04 3.65 -13.81
C ILE A 180 -15.51 3.99 -12.38
N TYR A 181 -14.85 4.94 -11.74
CA TYR A 181 -15.10 5.39 -10.37
C TYR A 181 -15.66 6.82 -10.41
N PRO A 182 -16.99 7.01 -10.25
CA PRO A 182 -17.60 8.34 -10.32
C PRO A 182 -17.11 9.28 -9.20
N ASN A 183 -16.68 8.70 -8.08
CA ASN A 183 -16.13 9.44 -6.93
C ASN A 183 -14.60 9.56 -6.96
N HIS A 184 -13.95 9.25 -8.08
CA HIS A 184 -12.51 9.43 -8.23
C HIS A 184 -12.14 10.91 -8.18
N ARG A 185 -10.99 11.21 -7.58
CA ARG A 185 -10.37 12.53 -7.56
C ARG A 185 -8.87 12.41 -7.73
N SER A 186 -8.28 13.33 -8.48
CA SER A 186 -6.84 13.44 -8.63
C SER A 186 -6.31 14.80 -8.18
N VAL A 187 -5.08 14.82 -7.68
CA VAL A 187 -4.36 16.05 -7.37
C VAL A 187 -2.97 15.99 -7.99
N ASN A 188 -2.49 17.12 -8.51
CA ASN A 188 -1.15 17.24 -9.09
C ASN A 188 -0.12 17.67 -8.04
N HIS A 189 0.69 16.76 -7.53
CA HIS A 189 1.77 17.13 -6.58
C HIS A 189 3.00 17.78 -7.25
N SER A 190 3.02 17.83 -8.59
CA SER A 190 4.08 18.46 -9.37
C SER A 190 3.68 19.84 -9.92
N ALA A 191 2.45 20.30 -9.63
CA ALA A 191 2.00 21.62 -10.02
C ALA A 191 2.93 22.70 -9.44
N ARG A 192 3.42 23.58 -10.33
CA ARG A 192 4.26 24.72 -9.96
C ARG A 192 3.41 25.92 -9.61
N SER A 193 3.95 26.80 -8.77
CA SER A 193 3.25 28.04 -8.43
C SER A 193 2.91 28.86 -9.67
N LYS A 194 1.71 29.43 -9.69
CA LYS A 194 1.28 30.37 -10.74
C LYS A 194 1.97 31.74 -10.61
N ASP A 195 2.51 32.06 -9.44
CA ASP A 195 3.27 33.29 -9.23
C ASP A 195 4.67 33.14 -9.83
N ILE A 196 5.03 34.08 -10.72
CA ILE A 196 6.33 34.10 -11.40
C ILE A 196 7.51 34.13 -10.43
N ARG A 197 7.36 34.76 -9.26
CA ARG A 197 8.38 34.84 -8.21
C ARG A 197 8.72 33.47 -7.62
N TYR A 198 7.75 32.57 -7.62
CA TYR A 198 7.83 31.25 -7.00
C TYR A 198 7.71 30.10 -8.01
N ARG A 199 8.10 30.34 -9.28
CA ARG A 199 7.99 29.35 -10.37
C ARG A 199 8.65 27.99 -10.07
N TRP A 200 9.66 27.96 -9.20
CA TRP A 200 10.33 26.73 -8.75
C TRP A 200 9.73 26.12 -7.48
N ALA A 201 8.83 26.81 -6.79
CA ALA A 201 8.08 26.25 -5.69
C ALA A 201 6.97 25.33 -6.21
N LYS A 202 6.70 24.25 -5.46
CA LYS A 202 5.52 23.42 -5.68
C LYS A 202 4.32 24.13 -5.08
N ASP A 203 3.25 24.26 -5.86
CA ASP A 203 2.08 25.06 -5.47
C ASP A 203 1.25 24.35 -4.40
N ARG A 204 1.08 23.02 -4.51
CA ARG A 204 0.10 22.30 -3.68
C ARG A 204 0.52 20.87 -3.35
N TRP A 205 0.36 20.51 -2.07
CA TRP A 205 0.41 19.14 -1.58
C TRP A 205 -1.00 18.50 -1.51
N SER A 206 -2.05 19.34 -1.46
CA SER A 206 -3.46 18.96 -1.45
C SER A 206 -4.29 20.07 -2.11
N ARG A 207 -5.46 19.73 -2.66
CA ARG A 207 -6.39 20.69 -3.27
C ARG A 207 -7.84 20.25 -3.04
N CYS A 208 -8.71 21.14 -2.57
CA CYS A 208 -10.15 20.88 -2.42
C CYS A 208 -10.47 19.61 -1.60
N GLY A 209 -9.70 19.34 -0.53
CA GLY A 209 -9.82 18.11 0.27
C GLY A 209 -9.15 16.85 -0.33
N VAL A 210 -8.58 16.94 -1.53
CA VAL A 210 -7.91 15.85 -2.25
C VAL A 210 -6.39 15.88 -2.01
N SER A 211 -5.81 14.74 -1.63
CA SER A 211 -4.39 14.52 -1.34
C SER A 211 -4.06 13.03 -1.55
N ASN A 212 -2.82 12.70 -1.90
CA ASN A 212 -2.35 11.31 -1.99
C ASN A 212 -1.42 10.92 -0.83
N ALA A 213 -1.43 11.71 0.23
CA ALA A 213 -0.57 11.60 1.41
C ALA A 213 -0.49 10.21 2.03
N VAL A 214 -1.63 9.51 2.01
CA VAL A 214 -1.79 8.20 2.65
C VAL A 214 -1.02 7.14 1.87
N SER A 215 -1.09 7.15 0.53
CA SER A 215 -0.27 6.26 -0.31
C SER A 215 1.20 6.58 -0.16
N GLU A 216 1.59 7.86 -0.28
CA GLU A 216 2.99 8.30 -0.20
C GLU A 216 3.63 7.96 1.16
N GLY A 217 2.89 8.16 2.26
CA GLY A 217 3.36 7.82 3.60
C GLY A 217 3.62 6.32 3.76
N ASN A 218 2.71 5.48 3.28
CA ASN A 218 2.86 4.02 3.29
C ASN A 218 3.99 3.55 2.37
N GLN A 219 4.14 4.17 1.20
CA GLN A 219 5.25 3.92 0.28
C GLN A 219 6.61 4.28 0.89
N ARG A 220 6.70 5.38 1.65
CA ARG A 220 7.91 5.75 2.41
C ARG A 220 8.24 4.70 3.47
N LEU A 221 7.22 4.27 4.23
CA LEU A 221 7.35 3.20 5.22
C LEU A 221 7.92 1.91 4.58
N LEU A 222 7.34 1.52 3.44
CA LEU A 222 7.76 0.36 2.65
C LEU A 222 9.22 0.48 2.20
N LYS A 223 9.62 1.62 1.62
CA LYS A 223 11.00 1.87 1.19
C LYS A 223 12.00 1.74 2.34
N THR A 224 11.71 2.36 3.48
CA THR A 224 12.56 2.28 4.67
C THR A 224 12.67 0.84 5.17
N ALA A 225 11.55 0.12 5.21
CA ALA A 225 11.51 -1.27 5.65
C ALA A 225 12.24 -2.24 4.71
N PHE A 226 12.19 -1.99 3.39
CA PHE A 226 12.79 -2.86 2.37
C PHE A 226 14.27 -2.57 2.12
N ALA A 227 14.79 -1.46 2.64
CA ALA A 227 16.23 -1.18 2.63
C ALA A 227 17.03 -2.29 3.35
N SER A 228 16.44 -2.98 4.33
CA SER A 228 17.05 -4.12 5.03
C SER A 228 17.39 -5.30 4.11
N TYR A 229 16.64 -5.46 3.02
CA TYR A 229 16.86 -6.53 2.05
C TYR A 229 17.91 -6.16 0.98
N TYR A 230 18.31 -4.90 0.90
CA TYR A 230 19.15 -4.29 -0.15
C TYR A 230 18.55 -4.37 -1.57
N TYR A 231 18.23 -5.56 -2.04
CA TYR A 231 17.61 -5.81 -3.34
C TYR A 231 16.77 -7.09 -3.32
N ILE A 232 15.58 -7.02 -3.87
CA ILE A 232 14.71 -8.17 -4.10
C ILE A 232 14.49 -8.27 -5.61
N ARG A 233 14.71 -9.47 -6.15
CA ARG A 233 14.44 -9.71 -7.57
C ARG A 233 12.93 -9.54 -7.86
N PRO A 234 12.55 -8.91 -8.99
CA PRO A 234 11.14 -8.62 -9.28
C PRO A 234 10.23 -9.85 -9.24
N GLU A 235 10.71 -11.03 -9.63
CA GLU A 235 9.92 -12.27 -9.64
C GLU A 235 9.49 -12.71 -8.23
N ASN A 236 10.22 -12.26 -7.21
CA ASN A 236 9.93 -12.55 -5.82
C ASN A 236 9.17 -11.42 -5.13
N SER A 237 9.02 -10.25 -5.75
CA SER A 237 8.49 -9.04 -5.11
C SER A 237 7.11 -9.26 -4.46
N THR A 238 6.19 -9.93 -5.15
CA THR A 238 4.82 -10.18 -4.68
C THR A 238 4.79 -10.81 -3.29
N ARG A 239 5.58 -11.86 -3.03
CA ARG A 239 5.55 -12.54 -1.73
C ARG A 239 6.09 -11.67 -0.58
N TYR A 240 7.04 -10.77 -0.85
CA TYR A 240 7.54 -9.82 0.15
C TYR A 240 6.55 -8.68 0.39
N LEU A 241 5.89 -8.17 -0.65
CA LEU A 241 4.86 -7.14 -0.52
C LEU A 241 3.61 -7.66 0.20
N ASN A 242 3.21 -8.90 -0.08
CA ASN A 242 2.11 -9.57 0.60
C ASN A 242 2.40 -9.74 2.09
N GLU A 243 3.63 -10.15 2.43
CA GLU A 243 4.09 -10.23 3.82
C GLU A 243 3.95 -8.88 4.54
N PHE A 244 4.44 -7.81 3.91
CA PHE A 244 4.40 -6.48 4.50
C PHE A 244 2.97 -5.94 4.64
N SER A 245 2.13 -6.16 3.62
CA SER A 245 0.69 -5.84 3.66
C SER A 245 -0.02 -6.61 4.78
N PHE A 246 0.26 -7.91 4.90
CA PHE A 246 -0.30 -8.78 5.93
C PHE A 246 0.04 -8.26 7.33
N LEU A 247 1.33 -7.97 7.61
CA LEU A 247 1.75 -7.46 8.91
C LEU A 247 1.08 -6.13 9.26
N LYS A 248 0.99 -5.21 8.29
CA LYS A 248 0.30 -3.93 8.49
C LYS A 248 -1.19 -4.13 8.78
N ASN A 249 -1.86 -4.98 8.02
CA ASN A 249 -3.29 -5.23 8.17
C ASN A 249 -3.61 -6.02 9.45
N ALA A 250 -2.73 -6.91 9.88
CA ALA A 250 -2.85 -7.59 11.17
C ALA A 250 -2.77 -6.62 12.37
N GLN A 251 -2.05 -5.50 12.25
CA GLN A 251 -2.07 -4.43 13.27
C GLN A 251 -3.38 -3.64 13.28
N VAL A 252 -4.12 -3.62 12.16
CA VAL A 252 -5.39 -2.88 12.01
C VAL A 252 -6.57 -3.76 12.43
N PHE A 253 -6.65 -4.97 11.89
CA PHE A 253 -7.78 -5.89 12.07
C PHE A 253 -7.60 -6.86 13.24
N GLY A 254 -6.37 -7.11 13.68
CA GLY A 254 -6.06 -8.23 14.57
C GLY A 254 -5.89 -9.56 13.82
N LEU A 255 -5.41 -10.58 14.53
CA LEU A 255 -5.23 -11.94 13.99
C LEU A 255 -6.44 -12.85 14.26
N ASP A 256 -7.30 -12.46 15.18
CA ASP A 256 -8.54 -13.13 15.57
C ASP A 256 -9.53 -13.26 14.40
N VAL A 257 -9.57 -12.27 13.52
CA VAL A 257 -10.35 -12.33 12.27
C VAL A 257 -9.89 -13.44 11.32
N LEU A 258 -8.68 -13.98 11.48
CA LEU A 258 -8.18 -15.06 10.63
C LEU A 258 -8.66 -16.44 11.08
N ILE A 259 -8.98 -16.59 12.38
CA ILE A 259 -9.38 -17.85 13.02
C ILE A 259 -10.89 -18.07 12.91
N SER A 260 -11.64 -16.97 12.83
CA SER A 260 -13.10 -16.99 12.65
C SER A 260 -13.44 -17.45 11.23
N GLY A 261 -13.32 -18.75 10.99
CA GLY A 261 -14.03 -19.41 9.91
C GLY A 261 -15.51 -19.34 10.23
N ASP A 262 -16.30 -18.98 9.23
CA ASP A 262 -17.76 -19.05 9.23
C ASP A 262 -18.46 -17.94 10.03
N GLY A 263 -18.62 -16.79 9.38
CA GLY A 263 -19.91 -16.10 9.24
C GLY A 263 -20.78 -15.82 10.47
N SER A 264 -20.25 -15.92 11.69
CA SER A 264 -21.00 -15.80 12.94
C SER A 264 -20.44 -14.67 13.78
N ASP A 265 -21.20 -13.57 13.79
CA ASP A 265 -21.47 -12.72 14.94
C ASP A 265 -20.31 -12.34 15.87
N CYS A 266 -19.32 -11.59 15.37
CA CYS A 266 -18.42 -10.86 16.28
C CYS A 266 -18.02 -9.43 15.88
N TRP A 267 -18.58 -8.84 14.82
CA TRP A 267 -18.14 -7.51 14.37
C TRP A 267 -19.31 -6.54 14.19
N LYS A 268 -19.82 -6.04 15.33
CA LYS A 268 -20.67 -4.84 15.44
C LYS A 268 -19.85 -3.59 15.86
N TRP A 269 -18.61 -3.47 15.41
CA TRP A 269 -17.79 -2.29 15.67
C TRP A 269 -17.57 -1.52 14.38
N ASN A 270 -18.07 -0.29 14.32
CA ASN A 270 -17.84 0.61 13.20
C ASN A 270 -16.33 0.84 13.05
N PHE A 271 -15.72 0.24 12.03
CA PHE A 271 -14.28 0.35 11.73
C PHE A 271 -13.81 1.80 11.49
N PHE A 272 -14.75 2.72 11.28
CA PHE A 272 -14.50 4.10 10.91
C PHE A 272 -15.17 5.15 11.82
N SER A 273 -15.91 4.72 12.85
CA SER A 273 -16.45 5.64 13.86
C SER A 273 -16.29 5.09 15.27
N ASP A 274 -15.63 5.87 16.13
CA ASP A 274 -15.67 5.71 17.58
C ASP A 274 -17.08 6.14 18.05
N GLU A 275 -17.67 5.45 19.03
CA GLU A 275 -18.94 5.83 19.71
C GLU A 275 -18.89 7.21 20.42
N SER A 276 -17.89 8.05 20.14
CA SER A 276 -17.72 9.38 20.73
C SER A 276 -17.41 10.49 19.72
N GLY A 277 -17.45 10.24 18.40
CA GLY A 277 -17.28 11.29 17.38
C GLY A 277 -15.95 12.06 17.47
N ARG A 278 -14.93 11.51 18.15
CA ARG A 278 -13.60 12.11 18.23
C ARG A 278 -12.54 11.14 17.70
N PRO A 279 -11.59 11.60 16.87
CA PRO A 279 -10.59 10.72 16.29
C PRO A 279 -9.52 10.36 17.35
N LYS A 280 -9.48 9.12 17.83
CA LYS A 280 -8.23 8.61 18.40
C LYS A 280 -7.18 8.51 17.30
N ALA A 281 -6.06 9.21 17.47
CA ALA A 281 -4.80 8.71 16.96
C ALA A 281 -4.59 7.35 17.65
N VAL A 282 -4.55 6.27 16.87
CA VAL A 282 -4.32 4.93 17.44
C VAL A 282 -2.89 4.93 18.01
N GLY A 283 -2.82 5.24 19.30
CA GLY A 283 -1.68 4.95 20.13
C GLY A 283 -1.49 3.43 20.15
N ILE A 284 -0.23 3.05 19.97
CA ILE A 284 0.30 1.71 20.20
C ILE A 284 -0.42 1.10 21.41
N ARG A 285 -1.09 -0.04 21.19
CA ARG A 285 -1.83 -0.80 22.20
C ARG A 285 -0.90 -1.00 23.40
N GLY A 286 -1.16 -0.27 24.48
CA GLY A 286 -0.44 -0.40 25.75
C GLY A 286 -0.56 -1.84 26.25
N LYS A 287 0.58 -2.39 26.68
CA LYS A 287 0.74 -3.72 27.27
C LYS A 287 -0.48 -4.16 28.10
N LYS A 288 -1.03 -5.33 27.78
CA LYS A 288 -1.65 -6.26 28.75
C LYS A 288 -1.86 -7.62 28.09
N PHE A 289 -0.77 -8.39 27.98
CA PHE A 289 -0.86 -9.84 28.07
C PHE A 289 -0.13 -10.23 29.35
N ARG A 290 -0.90 -10.51 30.41
CA ARG A 290 -0.48 -11.37 31.51
C ARG A 290 -1.07 -12.74 31.18
N PHE A 291 -0.23 -13.70 30.84
CA PHE A 291 -0.62 -15.10 30.96
C PHE A 291 -0.29 -15.54 32.39
N LYS A 292 -1.26 -16.19 33.04
CA LYS A 292 -0.99 -17.06 34.20
C LYS A 292 -0.29 -18.31 33.70
#